data_AF-E0PGP4-F1
#
_entry.id   AF-E0PGP4-F1
#
_cell.length_a   1.000
_cell.length_b   1.000
_cell.length_c   1.000
_cell.angle_alpha   90.00
_cell.angle_beta   90.00
_cell.angle_gamma   90.00
#
_symmetry.space_group_name_H-M   'P 1'
#
loop_
_entity.id
_entity.type
_entity.pdbx_description
1 polymer ?
#
loop_
_entity_poly.entity_id
_entity_poly.type
_entity_poly.pdbx_seq_one_letter_code
_entity_poly.pdbx_strand_id
1 'polypeptide(L)' 'MTKPKKEWKPTITHVVPKGTKLADGTILDKETTLTQEEFTTIPLLFQTTILFMIYGLG' A
#
# COMPACT_ATOMS: atom_id res chain seq x y z
N MET A 1 33.03 11.19 20.20
CA MET A 1 31.63 10.82 20.56
C MET A 1 30.89 10.45 19.27
N THR A 2 30.70 9.16 19.01
CA THR A 2 29.98 8.66 17.83
C THR A 2 28.49 8.69 18.12
N LYS A 3 27.74 9.61 17.49
CA LYS A 3 26.27 9.60 17.56
C LYS A 3 25.75 8.27 17.00
N PRO A 4 24.85 7.55 17.69
CA PRO A 4 24.24 6.36 17.12
C PRO A 4 23.47 6.75 15.86
N LYS A 5 23.83 6.17 14.71
CA LYS A 5 23.06 6.28 13.48
C LYS A 5 21.75 5.56 13.75
N LYS A 6 20.69 6.33 14.00
CA LYS A 6 19.31 5.82 14.04
C LYS A 6 19.10 5.06 12.72
N GLU A 7 18.96 3.74 12.78
CA GLU A 7 18.56 2.93 11.62
C GLU A 7 17.24 3.50 11.12
N TRP A 8 17.29 4.19 9.99
CA TRP A 8 16.10 4.58 9.27
C TRP A 8 15.46 3.29 8.74
N LYS A 9 14.38 2.86 9.38
CA LYS A 9 13.50 1.81 8.86
C LYS A 9 12.40 2.53 8.07
N PRO A 10 12.48 2.58 6.72
CA PRO A 10 11.40 3.16 5.95
C PRO A 10 10.18 2.25 6.11
N THR A 11 9.16 2.73 6.83
CA THR A 11 7.84 2.11 6.79
C THR A 11 7.26 2.45 5.42
N ILE A 12 7.38 1.53 4.47
CA ILE A 12 6.79 1.69 3.14
C ILE A 12 5.28 1.53 3.32
N THR A 13 4.55 2.61 3.06
CA THR A 13 3.10 2.63 3.07
C THR A 13 2.58 2.87 1.65
N HIS A 14 1.56 2.10 1.27
CA HIS A 14 0.87 2.22 0.00
C HIS A 14 -0.46 2.94 0.25
N VAL A 15 -0.65 4.10 -0.38
CA VAL A 15 -1.91 4.84 -0.28
C VAL A 15 -2.88 4.30 -1.33
N VAL A 16 -3.96 3.70 -0.87
CA VAL A 16 -5.03 3.18 -1.72
C VAL A 16 -6.15 4.22 -1.79
N PRO A 17 -6.44 4.78 -2.98
CA PRO A 17 -7.43 5.84 -3.13
C PRO A 17 -8.86 5.35 -2.87
N LYS A 18 -9.71 6.28 -2.42
CA LYS A 18 -11.17 6.06 -2.31
C LYS A 18 -11.73 5.58 -3.63
N GLY A 19 -12.70 4.67 -3.58
CA GLY A 19 -13.33 4.12 -4.78
C GLY A 19 -12.58 2.93 -5.40
N THR A 20 -11.42 2.57 -4.85
CA THR A 20 -10.75 1.33 -5.21
C THR A 20 -11.64 0.15 -4.88
N LYS A 21 -11.92 -0.68 -5.87
CA LYS A 21 -12.66 -1.93 -5.71
C LYS A 21 -11.69 -3.05 -5.35
N LEU A 22 -11.87 -3.63 -4.17
CA LEU A 22 -11.15 -4.79 -3.68
C LEU A 22 -11.73 -6.10 -4.25
N ALA A 23 -11.01 -7.19 -3.99
CA ALA A 23 -11.27 -8.54 -4.48
C ALA A 23 -12.61 -9.14 -4.13
N ASP A 24 -12.97 -8.91 -2.88
CA ASP A 24 -14.21 -9.30 -2.24
C ASP A 24 -15.40 -8.46 -2.75
N GLY A 25 -15.16 -7.53 -3.67
CA GLY A 25 -16.15 -6.59 -4.17
C GLY A 25 -16.34 -5.37 -3.27
N THR A 26 -15.60 -5.28 -2.16
CA THR A 26 -15.65 -4.14 -1.25
C THR A 26 -15.07 -2.91 -1.93
N ILE A 27 -15.80 -1.80 -1.91
CA ILE A 27 -15.30 -0.51 -2.38
C ILE A 27 -14.74 0.24 -1.17
N LEU A 28 -13.52 0.75 -1.28
CA LEU A 28 -12.97 1.63 -0.25
C LEU A 28 -13.80 2.90 -0.16
N ASP A 29 -14.48 3.10 0.96
CA ASP A 29 -15.31 4.28 1.21
C ASP A 29 -14.48 5.55 1.46
N LYS A 30 -13.21 5.35 1.83
CA LYS A 30 -12.20 6.40 2.06
C LYS A 30 -10.84 5.94 1.56
N GLU A 31 -9.95 6.90 1.34
CA GLU A 31 -8.53 6.62 1.13
C GLU A 31 -7.97 5.88 2.36
N THR A 32 -7.27 4.77 2.11
CA THR A 32 -6.66 3.93 3.15
C THR A 32 -5.18 3.80 2.87
N THR A 33 -4.39 4.04 3.91
CA THR A 33 -2.96 3.77 3.88
C THR A 33 -2.72 2.35 4.36
N LEU A 34 -2.22 1.49 3.49
CA LEU A 34 -1.81 0.14 3.83
C LEU A 34 -0.31 0.13 4.14
N THR A 35 0.08 -0.56 5.20
CA THR A 35 1.49 -0.90 5.41
C THR A 35 1.95 -1.96 4.40
N GLN A 36 3.26 -2.08 4.18
CA GLN A 36 3.80 -3.14 3.31
C GLN A 36 3.34 -4.54 3.73
N GLU A 37 3.19 -4.80 5.03
CA GLU A 37 2.70 -6.08 5.56
C GLU A 37 1.24 -6.33 5.19
N GLU A 38 0.37 -5.33 5.40
CA GLU A 38 -1.03 -5.37 4.98
C GLU A 38 -1.17 -5.45 3.46
N PHE A 39 -0.27 -4.81 2.72
CA PHE A 39 -0.24 -4.92 1.27
C PHE A 39 0.13 -6.34 0.83
N THR A 40 1.07 -7.00 1.51
CA THR A 40 1.50 -8.39 1.21
C THR A 40 0.53 -9.47 1.65
N THR A 41 -0.37 -9.21 2.60
CA THR A 41 -1.43 -10.15 2.96
C THR A 41 -2.62 -10.10 2.00
N ILE A 42 -2.71 -9.07 1.17
CA ILE A 42 -3.71 -8.97 0.10
C ILE A 42 -3.28 -9.88 -1.08
N PRO A 43 -4.21 -10.62 -1.70
CA PRO A 43 -3.90 -11.49 -2.84
C PRO A 43 -3.16 -10.76 -3.98
N LEU A 44 -2.20 -11.46 -4.60
CA LEU A 44 -1.24 -10.91 -5.58
C LEU A 44 -1.90 -10.18 -6.76
N LEU A 45 -3.05 -10.66 -7.24
CA LEU A 45 -3.84 -10.01 -8.29
C LEU A 45 -4.28 -8.57 -7.92
N PHE A 46 -4.48 -8.32 -6.63
CA PHE A 46 -4.90 -7.02 -6.10
C PHE A 46 -3.73 -6.13 -5.77
N GLN A 47 -2.59 -6.70 -5.36
CA GLN A 47 -1.35 -5.94 -5.30
C GLN A 47 -1.04 -5.32 -6.66
N THR A 48 -1.10 -6.11 -7.74
CA THR A 48 -0.88 -5.60 -9.10
C THR A 48 -1.92 -4.58 -9.50
N THR A 49 -3.21 -4.80 -9.21
CA THR A 49 -4.29 -3.83 -9.54
C THR A 49 -4.14 -2.51 -8.79
N ILE A 50 -3.86 -2.57 -7.48
CA ILE A 50 -3.64 -1.39 -6.64
C ILE A 50 -2.35 -0.68 -7.08
N LEU A 51 -1.28 -1.42 -7.40
CA LEU A 51 -0.03 -0.86 -7.93
C LEU A 51 -0.27 -0.16 -9.28
N PHE A 52 -1.06 -0.76 -10.17
CA PHE A 52 -1.40 -0.17 -11.46
C PHE A 52 -2.17 1.16 -11.29
N MET A 53 -3.10 1.21 -10.34
CA MET A 53 -3.87 2.41 -10.02
C MET A 53 -3.03 3.48 -9.30
N ILE A 54 -2.11 3.09 -8.41
CA ILE A 54 -1.23 4.02 -7.68
C ILE A 54 -0.16 4.60 -8.61
N TYR A 55 0.49 3.75 -9.41
CA TYR A 55 1.64 4.13 -10.23
C TYR A 55 1.26 4.53 -11.66
N GLY A 56 -0.03 4.44 -12.03
CA GLY A 56 -0.54 4.90 -13.32
C GLY A 56 0.15 4.25 -14.52
N LEU A 57 0.56 2.99 -14.39
CA LEU A 57 1.35 2.30 -15.40
C LEU A 57 0.46 1.77 -16.54
N GLY A 58 -0.26 2.67 -17.22
CA GLY A 58 -1.16 2.36 -18.34
C GLY A 58 -0.48 1.75 -19.56
#